data_AF-A0A5N8WK92-F1
#
_entry.id   AF-A0A5N8WK92-F1
#
_cell.length_a   1.000
_cell.length_b   1.000
_cell.length_c   1.000
_cell.angle_alpha   90.00
_cell.angle_beta   90.00
_cell.angle_gamma   90.00
#
_symmetry.space_group_name_H-M   'P 1'
#
loop_
_entity.id
_entity.type
_entity.pdbx_description
1 polymer ?
#
loop_
_entity_poly.entity_id
_entity_poly.type
_entity_poly.pdbx_seq_one_letter_code
_entity_poly.pdbx_strand_id
1 'polypeptide(L)'
;MSYTVSSMRTPPEGYAWSRFGQPAYIAGSYDGAEISDYYPSPVELGWARNIKFDHDFPGREALEAERAAPRRVMRTLVWNGDDVVAVFASLFRPGERYPFVNMPRDQRGFMWADTVSANGDLVGVATSRGYSYSYLQMLSLCTIDVRHGEPGTEVTVDWGTPGGPPKAIRATVAPAAYKPDRRRKDLHQV
;
A
#
# COMPACT_ATOMS: atom_id res chain seq x y z
N MET A 1 15.29 -14.63 -16.43
CA MET A 1 15.07 -13.18 -16.64
C MET A 1 15.27 -12.49 -15.32
N SER A 2 16.23 -11.57 -15.19
CA SER A 2 16.33 -10.70 -14.03
C SER A 2 15.36 -9.54 -14.20
N TYR A 3 14.48 -9.32 -13.24
CA TYR A 3 13.58 -8.16 -13.23
C TYR A 3 14.31 -6.97 -12.62
N THR A 4 14.24 -5.80 -13.28
CA THR A 4 14.74 -4.54 -12.75
C THR A 4 13.55 -3.62 -12.46
N VAL A 5 13.73 -2.60 -11.61
CA VAL A 5 12.69 -1.60 -11.35
C VAL A 5 12.24 -0.94 -12.65
N SER A 6 13.19 -0.57 -13.51
CA SER A 6 12.91 0.03 -14.83
C SER A 6 12.09 -0.91 -15.74
N SER A 7 12.45 -2.21 -15.82
CA SER A 7 11.69 -3.14 -16.66
C SER A 7 10.28 -3.39 -16.13
N MET A 8 10.09 -3.38 -14.81
CA MET A 8 8.79 -3.56 -14.16
C MET A 8 7.93 -2.29 -14.19
N ARG A 9 8.46 -1.10 -14.49
CA ARG A 9 7.66 0.13 -14.66
C ARG A 9 7.03 0.26 -16.04
N THR A 10 7.46 -0.54 -17.00
CA THR A 10 6.88 -0.57 -18.34
C THR A 10 5.70 -1.54 -18.35
N PRO A 11 4.46 -1.09 -18.64
CA PRO A 11 3.35 -1.99 -18.80
C PRO A 11 3.63 -2.99 -19.94
N PRO A 12 3.36 -4.28 -19.78
CA PRO A 12 3.57 -5.25 -20.86
C PRO A 12 2.68 -4.93 -22.07
N GLU A 13 3.12 -5.28 -23.27
CA GLU A 13 2.33 -5.12 -24.50
C GLU A 13 1.15 -6.11 -24.54
N GLY A 14 0.04 -5.72 -25.17
CA GLY A 14 -1.16 -6.54 -25.34
C GLY A 14 -2.33 -6.19 -24.41
N TYR A 15 -3.53 -6.70 -24.70
CA TYR A 15 -4.76 -6.35 -23.97
C TYR A 15 -4.78 -6.93 -22.55
N ALA A 16 -5.37 -6.20 -21.59
CA ALA A 16 -5.40 -6.60 -20.18
C ALA A 16 -5.96 -8.02 -19.94
N TRP A 17 -6.92 -8.47 -20.76
CA TRP A 17 -7.53 -9.81 -20.64
C TRP A 17 -6.64 -10.97 -21.11
N SER A 18 -5.57 -10.71 -21.85
CA SER A 18 -4.66 -11.73 -22.38
C SER A 18 -3.40 -11.88 -21.52
N ARG A 19 -3.35 -11.17 -20.38
CA ARG A 19 -2.18 -11.09 -19.49
C ARG A 19 -2.21 -12.11 -18.34
N PHE A 20 -3.10 -13.09 -18.37
CA PHE A 20 -3.07 -14.20 -17.41
C PHE A 20 -1.69 -14.88 -17.44
N GLY A 21 -1.01 -14.93 -16.29
CA GLY A 21 0.32 -15.52 -16.16
C GLY A 21 1.51 -14.62 -16.50
N GLN A 22 1.27 -13.36 -16.94
CA GLN A 22 2.34 -12.37 -17.11
C GLN A 22 2.66 -11.68 -15.78
N PRO A 23 3.91 -11.23 -15.55
CA PRO A 23 4.26 -10.45 -14.37
C PRO A 23 3.43 -9.17 -14.29
N ALA A 24 2.91 -8.88 -13.10
CA ALA A 24 2.37 -7.56 -12.82
C ALA A 24 3.48 -6.52 -12.96
N TYR A 25 3.16 -5.37 -13.54
CA TYR A 25 4.07 -4.22 -13.55
C TYR A 25 3.87 -3.38 -12.27
N ILE A 26 4.75 -2.42 -12.01
CA ILE A 26 4.69 -1.52 -10.86
C ILE A 26 4.35 -0.09 -11.29
N ALA A 27 3.59 0.61 -10.45
CA ALA A 27 3.19 2.01 -10.63
C ALA A 27 3.14 2.71 -9.26
N GLY A 28 2.91 4.02 -9.26
CA GLY A 28 2.94 4.84 -8.04
C GLY A 28 4.29 5.49 -7.78
N SER A 29 4.36 6.30 -6.73
CA SER A 29 5.49 7.19 -6.46
C SER A 29 6.71 6.53 -5.83
N TYR A 30 6.56 5.35 -5.20
CA TYR A 30 7.68 4.68 -4.55
C TYR A 30 8.73 4.29 -5.57
N ASP A 31 9.99 4.71 -5.35
CA ASP A 31 11.11 4.48 -6.26
C ASP A 31 12.23 3.69 -5.56
N GLY A 32 11.96 2.41 -5.32
CA GLY A 32 12.97 1.46 -4.82
C GLY A 32 14.16 1.35 -5.78
N ALA A 33 15.34 1.05 -5.23
CA ALA A 33 16.57 0.89 -6.00
C ALA A 33 16.59 -0.46 -6.73
N GLU A 34 16.07 -1.50 -6.08
CA GLU A 34 16.04 -2.87 -6.59
C GLU A 34 14.62 -3.44 -6.52
N ILE A 35 14.32 -4.46 -7.33
CA ILE A 35 12.96 -5.03 -7.35
C ILE A 35 12.56 -5.65 -6.01
N SER A 36 13.54 -6.13 -5.24
CA SER A 36 13.34 -6.67 -3.89
C SER A 36 12.77 -5.67 -2.90
N ASP A 37 12.93 -4.36 -3.14
CA ASP A 37 12.40 -3.31 -2.26
C ASP A 37 10.86 -3.28 -2.24
N TYR A 38 10.23 -3.89 -3.25
CA TYR A 38 8.78 -4.00 -3.40
C TYR A 38 8.22 -5.30 -2.82
N TYR A 39 9.05 -6.19 -2.25
CA TYR A 39 8.63 -7.49 -1.75
C TYR A 39 8.32 -7.41 -0.25
N PRO A 40 7.04 -7.43 0.16
CA PRO A 40 6.71 -7.47 1.57
C PRO A 40 6.81 -8.90 2.11
N SER A 41 7.29 -9.05 3.35
CA SER A 41 7.28 -10.34 4.03
C SER A 41 5.86 -10.70 4.54
N PRO A 42 5.59 -11.98 4.86
CA PRO A 42 4.38 -12.37 5.58
C PRO A 42 4.18 -11.65 6.93
N VAL A 43 5.27 -11.26 7.61
CA VAL A 43 5.19 -10.53 8.89
C VAL A 43 4.70 -9.10 8.63
N GLU A 44 5.31 -8.40 7.67
CA GLU A 44 4.94 -7.05 7.28
C GLU A 44 3.49 -6.98 6.76
N LEU A 45 3.03 -8.03 6.06
CA LEU A 45 1.65 -8.17 5.58
C LEU A 45 0.61 -8.43 6.68
N GLY A 46 1.04 -8.57 7.94
CA GLY A 46 0.16 -8.89 9.08
C GLY A 46 -0.28 -10.36 9.10
N TRP A 47 0.43 -11.25 8.41
CA TRP A 47 0.13 -12.69 8.36
C TRP A 47 0.93 -13.51 9.38
N ALA A 48 1.71 -12.85 10.26
CA ALA A 48 2.52 -13.49 11.29
C ALA A 48 1.75 -14.55 12.12
N ARG A 49 0.46 -14.33 12.39
CA ARG A 49 -0.40 -15.28 13.12
C ARG A 49 -0.60 -16.63 12.43
N ASN A 50 -0.39 -16.68 11.12
CA ASN A 50 -0.52 -17.89 10.30
C ASN A 50 0.81 -18.67 10.22
N ILE A 51 1.92 -18.11 10.71
CA ILE A 51 3.22 -18.75 10.68
C ILE A 51 3.33 -19.71 11.88
N LYS A 52 3.64 -20.98 11.59
CA LYS A 52 3.83 -22.04 12.59
C LYS A 52 5.23 -22.61 12.47
N PHE A 53 6.03 -22.48 13.52
CA PHE A 53 7.42 -22.97 13.59
C PHE A 53 7.51 -24.39 14.18
N ASP A 54 6.47 -25.19 13.96
CA ASP A 54 6.35 -26.58 14.43
C ASP A 54 6.74 -27.60 13.36
N HIS A 55 7.19 -27.14 12.19
CA HIS A 55 7.66 -27.96 11.07
C HIS A 55 8.68 -27.18 10.23
N ASP A 56 9.41 -27.88 9.36
CA ASP A 56 10.39 -27.27 8.46
C ASP A 56 9.73 -26.75 7.18
N PHE A 57 10.11 -25.55 6.76
CA PHE A 57 9.68 -24.95 5.50
C PHE A 57 10.72 -23.92 4.99
N PRO A 58 10.77 -23.65 3.68
CA PRO A 58 11.68 -22.65 3.11
C PRO A 58 11.46 -21.26 3.73
N GLY A 59 12.55 -20.62 4.19
CA GLY A 59 12.50 -19.29 4.80
C GLY A 59 12.14 -19.27 6.29
N ARG A 60 12.04 -20.44 6.96
CA ARG A 60 11.76 -20.55 8.39
C ARG A 60 12.66 -19.67 9.25
N GLU A 61 13.98 -19.81 9.16
CA GLU A 61 14.95 -19.06 9.97
C GLU A 61 14.82 -17.54 9.78
N ALA A 62 14.60 -17.11 8.53
CA ALA A 62 14.39 -15.69 8.20
C ALA A 62 13.11 -15.14 8.87
N LEU A 63 12.01 -15.91 8.85
CA LEU A 63 10.76 -15.52 9.49
C LEU A 63 10.82 -15.58 11.02
N GLU A 64 11.59 -16.50 11.60
CA GLU A 64 11.85 -16.55 13.05
C GLU A 64 12.57 -15.27 13.49
N ALA A 65 13.64 -14.88 12.80
CA ALA A 65 14.39 -13.66 13.07
C ALA A 65 13.53 -12.39 12.91
N GLU A 66 12.79 -12.28 11.80
CA GLU A 66 11.93 -11.13 11.53
C GLU A 66 10.79 -11.02 12.54
N ARG A 67 10.15 -12.13 12.91
CA ARG A 67 9.05 -12.10 13.88
C ARG A 67 9.51 -11.68 15.27
N ALA A 68 10.74 -12.00 15.65
CA ALA A 68 11.31 -11.57 16.93
C ALA A 68 11.54 -10.05 16.99
N ALA A 69 11.80 -9.41 15.85
CA ALA A 69 12.05 -7.97 15.74
C ALA A 69 11.47 -7.39 14.43
N PRO A 70 10.14 -7.24 14.31
CA PRO A 70 9.52 -6.76 13.09
C PRO A 70 9.90 -5.30 12.81
N ARG A 71 10.34 -5.02 11.59
CA ARG A 71 10.66 -3.65 11.14
C ARG A 71 9.42 -2.87 10.71
N ARG A 72 8.47 -3.54 10.06
CA ARG A 72 7.22 -2.93 9.59
C ARG A 72 6.00 -3.71 10.06
N VAL A 73 4.86 -3.03 10.08
CA VAL A 73 3.54 -3.58 10.41
C VAL A 73 2.51 -3.12 9.38
N MET A 74 1.52 -3.96 9.13
CA MET A 74 0.37 -3.60 8.29
C MET A 74 -0.54 -2.61 9.02
N ARG A 75 -0.85 -1.49 8.36
CA ARG A 75 -1.81 -0.47 8.82
C ARG A 75 -2.71 0.00 7.70
N THR A 76 -3.82 0.63 8.07
CA THR A 76 -4.65 1.39 7.14
C THR A 76 -4.24 2.85 7.22
N LEU A 77 -4.15 3.54 6.08
CA LEU A 77 -4.01 4.98 6.03
C LEU A 77 -5.36 5.58 5.61
N VAL A 78 -5.86 6.52 6.41
CA VAL A 78 -7.05 7.32 6.08
C VAL A 78 -6.58 8.60 5.43
N TRP A 79 -6.85 8.77 4.13
CA TRP A 79 -6.37 9.94 3.39
C TRP A 79 -7.25 11.15 3.70
N ASN A 80 -6.63 12.33 3.76
CA ASN A 80 -7.33 13.59 3.93
C ASN A 80 -8.24 13.87 2.73
N GLY A 81 -9.52 14.17 3.02
CA GLY A 81 -10.54 14.38 1.99
C GLY A 81 -10.25 15.59 1.09
N ASP A 82 -9.77 16.70 1.64
CA ASP A 82 -9.48 17.90 0.87
C ASP A 82 -8.32 17.67 -0.10
N ASP A 83 -7.30 16.93 0.33
CA ASP A 83 -6.18 16.55 -0.53
C ASP A 83 -6.62 15.63 -1.68
N VAL A 84 -7.53 14.69 -1.42
CA VAL A 84 -8.14 13.84 -2.46
C VAL A 84 -8.98 14.69 -3.42
N VAL A 85 -9.80 15.61 -2.91
CA VAL A 85 -10.61 16.53 -3.74
C VAL A 85 -9.72 17.41 -4.59
N ALA A 86 -8.58 17.89 -4.08
CA ALA A 86 -7.62 18.66 -4.86
C ALA A 86 -7.08 17.87 -6.06
N VAL A 87 -6.83 16.55 -5.90
CA VAL A 87 -6.46 15.67 -7.01
C VAL A 87 -7.57 15.64 -8.07
N PHE A 88 -8.82 15.41 -7.68
CA PHE A 88 -9.94 15.42 -8.62
C PHE A 88 -10.15 16.79 -9.29
N ALA A 89 -10.07 17.87 -8.53
CA ALA A 89 -10.25 19.22 -9.04
C ALA A 89 -9.18 19.58 -10.09
N SER A 90 -7.97 19.04 -9.96
CA SER A 90 -6.89 19.26 -10.94
C SER A 90 -7.25 18.80 -12.37
N LEU A 91 -8.16 17.83 -12.50
CA LEU A 91 -8.60 17.31 -13.80
C LEU A 91 -9.46 18.31 -14.60
N PHE A 92 -10.09 19.26 -13.91
CA PHE A 92 -11.07 20.20 -14.47
C PHE A 92 -10.56 21.65 -14.50
N ARG A 93 -9.27 21.86 -14.21
CA ARG A 93 -8.64 23.19 -14.18
C ARG A 93 -7.48 23.24 -15.17
N PRO A 94 -7.17 24.43 -15.73
CA PRO A 94 -5.93 24.64 -16.46
C PRO A 94 -4.71 24.41 -15.55
N GLY A 95 -3.62 23.91 -16.12
CA GLY A 95 -2.36 23.68 -15.41
C GLY A 95 -1.96 22.20 -15.32
N GLU A 96 -1.00 21.94 -14.44
CA GLU A 96 -0.48 20.60 -14.17
C GLU A 96 -1.52 19.72 -13.46
N ARG A 97 -1.55 18.44 -13.82
CA ARG A 97 -2.57 17.49 -13.35
C ARG A 97 -1.92 16.39 -12.54
N TYR A 98 -2.56 16.02 -11.43
CA TYR A 98 -2.15 14.85 -10.67
C TYR A 98 -2.70 13.57 -11.31
N PRO A 99 -2.08 12.40 -11.09
CA PRO A 99 -2.63 11.14 -11.56
C PRO A 99 -4.07 10.91 -11.05
N PHE A 100 -4.90 10.32 -11.89
CA PHE A 100 -6.29 10.06 -11.55
C PHE A 100 -6.43 9.02 -10.42
N VAL A 101 -7.15 9.36 -9.35
CA VAL A 101 -7.47 8.44 -8.26
C VAL A 101 -8.77 7.71 -8.58
N ASN A 102 -8.68 6.52 -9.19
CA ASN A 102 -9.86 5.73 -9.54
C ASN A 102 -10.65 5.25 -8.29
N MET A 103 -11.98 5.32 -8.35
CA MET A 103 -12.91 4.92 -7.28
C MET A 103 -13.91 3.84 -7.78
N PRO A 104 -14.29 2.86 -6.95
CA PRO A 104 -13.87 2.67 -5.56
C PRO A 104 -12.47 2.04 -5.43
N ARG A 105 -11.92 1.46 -6.50
CA ARG A 105 -10.57 0.90 -6.55
C ARG A 105 -10.14 0.76 -7.99
N ASP A 106 -8.85 0.91 -8.25
CA ASP A 106 -8.31 0.61 -9.57
C ASP A 106 -8.09 -0.89 -9.75
N GLN A 107 -8.78 -1.52 -10.72
CA GLN A 107 -8.67 -2.96 -11.00
C GLN A 107 -7.61 -3.28 -12.04
N ARG A 108 -6.48 -2.57 -12.01
CA ARG A 108 -5.46 -2.74 -13.04
C ARG A 108 -4.46 -3.79 -12.57
N GLY A 109 -4.09 -4.72 -13.45
CA GLY A 109 -3.20 -5.86 -13.20
C GLY A 109 -1.75 -5.45 -12.95
N PHE A 110 -1.53 -4.55 -12.00
CA PHE A 110 -0.26 -4.02 -11.54
C PHE A 110 -0.26 -3.84 -10.02
N MET A 111 0.92 -3.67 -9.46
CA MET A 111 1.10 -3.22 -8.09
C MET A 111 1.27 -1.71 -8.07
N TRP A 112 0.35 -0.99 -7.43
CA TRP A 112 0.55 0.42 -7.12
C TRP A 112 1.22 0.54 -5.76
N ALA A 113 2.37 1.21 -5.72
CA ALA A 113 3.19 1.44 -4.54
C ALA A 113 3.53 2.93 -4.44
N ASP A 114 3.00 3.60 -3.42
CA ASP A 114 3.30 5.00 -3.13
C ASP A 114 4.22 5.13 -1.91
N THR A 115 5.15 6.07 -1.96
CA THR A 115 5.96 6.47 -0.81
C THR A 115 5.06 7.00 0.30
N VAL A 116 5.31 6.53 1.52
CA VAL A 116 4.73 7.11 2.74
C VAL A 116 5.86 7.72 3.54
N SER A 117 5.74 9.01 3.82
CA SER A 117 6.76 9.79 4.51
C SER A 117 6.26 10.38 5.82
N ALA A 118 7.17 10.55 6.78
CA ALA A 118 6.97 11.35 7.99
C ALA A 118 8.16 12.29 8.14
N ASN A 119 7.92 13.59 8.23
CA ASN A 119 8.97 14.61 8.30
C ASN A 119 10.01 14.54 7.16
N GLY A 120 9.60 14.08 5.97
CA GLY A 120 10.48 13.92 4.81
C GLY A 120 11.20 12.58 4.73
N ASP A 121 11.16 11.76 5.79
CA ASP A 121 11.78 10.43 5.79
C ASP A 121 10.81 9.39 5.27
N LEU A 122 11.31 8.42 4.48
CA LEU A 122 10.55 7.24 4.07
C LEU A 122 10.24 6.36 5.29
N VAL A 123 8.95 6.22 5.61
CA VAL A 123 8.48 5.40 6.75
C VAL A 123 7.64 4.20 6.32
N GLY A 124 7.19 4.14 5.07
CA GLY A 124 6.41 3.00 4.60
C GLY A 124 6.08 3.06 3.12
N VAL A 125 5.37 2.04 2.66
CA VAL A 125 4.87 1.96 1.28
C VAL A 125 3.37 1.68 1.32
N ALA A 126 2.60 2.57 0.71
CA ALA A 126 1.15 2.44 0.59
C ALA A 126 0.81 1.63 -0.66
N THR A 127 -0.04 0.63 -0.48
CA THR A 127 -0.54 -0.26 -1.52
C THR A 127 -2.06 -0.39 -1.40
N SER A 128 -2.69 -1.00 -2.40
CA SER A 128 -4.11 -1.39 -2.38
C SER A 128 -5.06 -0.29 -1.87
N ARG A 129 -4.98 0.90 -2.47
CA ARG A 129 -5.90 2.02 -2.19
C ARG A 129 -7.32 1.76 -2.68
N GLY A 130 -8.30 2.36 -2.01
CA GLY A 130 -9.69 2.38 -2.44
C GLY A 130 -10.56 3.33 -1.61
N TYR A 131 -11.62 3.81 -2.24
CA TYR A 131 -12.66 4.59 -1.59
C TYR A 131 -13.70 3.66 -0.97
N SER A 132 -13.96 3.85 0.32
CA SER A 132 -15.06 3.19 1.02
C SER A 132 -16.29 4.10 1.05
N TYR A 133 -17.36 3.70 0.39
CA TYR A 133 -18.64 4.42 0.41
C TYR A 133 -19.28 4.39 1.81
N SER A 134 -19.10 3.32 2.59
CA SER A 134 -19.67 3.24 3.94
C SER A 134 -19.01 4.18 4.95
N TYR A 135 -17.72 4.52 4.74
CA TYR A 135 -16.97 5.42 5.62
C TYR A 135 -16.76 6.81 5.00
N LEU A 136 -17.13 6.98 3.73
CA LEU A 136 -16.89 8.19 2.93
C LEU A 136 -15.41 8.62 2.91
N GLN A 137 -14.51 7.64 2.89
CA GLN A 137 -13.07 7.85 3.04
C GLN A 137 -12.29 7.14 1.93
N MET A 138 -11.25 7.81 1.44
CA MET A 138 -10.18 7.16 0.70
C MET A 138 -9.23 6.49 1.70
N LEU A 139 -9.00 5.19 1.50
CA LEU A 139 -8.19 4.35 2.37
C LEU A 139 -7.09 3.68 1.55
N SER A 140 -5.94 3.42 2.15
CA SER A 140 -4.95 2.49 1.61
C SER A 140 -4.44 1.54 2.69
N LEU A 141 -3.83 0.44 2.27
CA LEU A 141 -3.03 -0.40 3.15
C LEU A 141 -1.59 0.06 3.09
N CYS A 142 -0.84 -0.08 4.18
CA CYS A 142 0.56 0.32 4.23
C CYS A 142 1.35 -0.65 5.09
N THR A 143 2.48 -1.10 4.57
CA THR A 143 3.55 -1.64 5.41
C THR A 143 4.36 -0.45 5.92
N ILE A 144 4.17 -0.11 7.19
CA ILE A 144 4.76 1.07 7.82
C ILE A 144 5.75 0.65 8.91
N ASP A 145 6.84 1.39 9.05
CA ASP A 145 7.80 1.24 10.14
C ASP A 145 7.07 1.22 11.49
N VAL A 146 7.44 0.28 12.36
CA VAL A 146 6.81 0.08 13.67
C VAL A 146 6.76 1.36 14.52
N ARG A 147 7.73 2.26 14.38
CA ARG A 147 7.80 3.53 15.12
C ARG A 147 6.71 4.52 14.72
N HIS A 148 6.15 4.37 13.52
CA HIS A 148 5.08 5.21 12.97
C HIS A 148 3.75 4.45 12.84
N GLY A 149 3.70 3.21 13.33
CA GLY A 149 2.55 2.32 13.17
C GLY A 149 1.41 2.57 14.15
N GLU A 150 1.54 3.47 15.12
CA GLU A 150 0.48 3.71 16.11
C GLU A 150 -0.72 4.43 15.48
N PRO A 151 -1.96 3.95 15.70
CA PRO A 151 -3.15 4.66 15.25
C PRO A 151 -3.19 6.11 15.73
N GLY A 152 -3.57 7.02 14.84
CA GLY A 152 -3.53 8.47 15.08
C GLY A 152 -2.24 9.15 14.61
N THR A 153 -1.18 8.41 14.31
CA THR A 153 0.05 8.98 13.72
C THR A 153 -0.27 9.64 12.38
N GLU A 154 0.20 10.88 12.17
CA GLU A 154 0.09 11.59 10.91
C GLU A 154 1.28 11.27 9.99
N VAL A 155 0.98 11.01 8.72
CA VAL A 155 1.96 10.73 7.65
C VAL A 155 1.51 11.40 6.36
N THR A 156 2.38 11.41 5.37
CA THR A 156 2.07 11.87 4.02
C THR A 156 2.19 10.71 3.04
N VAL A 157 1.19 10.53 2.18
CA VAL A 157 1.28 9.67 1.01
C VAL A 157 1.66 10.55 -0.17
N ASP A 158 2.78 10.24 -0.82
CA ASP A 158 3.20 10.96 -2.01
C ASP A 158 2.45 10.39 -3.22
N TRP A 159 1.47 11.11 -3.72
CA TRP A 159 0.64 10.65 -4.83
C TRP A 159 1.21 11.13 -6.17
N GLY A 160 1.60 10.19 -7.03
CA GLY A 160 2.31 10.56 -8.25
C GLY A 160 2.98 9.40 -8.98
N THR A 161 3.93 9.77 -9.84
CA THR A 161 4.94 8.89 -10.42
C THR A 161 6.32 9.37 -9.98
N PRO A 162 7.36 8.52 -9.99
CA PRO A 162 8.72 8.95 -9.70
C PRO A 162 9.14 10.06 -10.66
N GLY A 163 9.82 11.08 -10.14
CA GLY A 163 10.29 12.23 -10.92
C GLY A 163 9.20 13.21 -11.40
N GLY A 164 7.91 12.92 -11.19
CA GLY A 164 6.82 13.86 -11.42
C GLY A 164 6.53 14.74 -10.19
N PRO A 165 5.69 15.78 -10.28
CA PRO A 165 5.25 16.55 -9.12
C PRO A 165 4.43 15.67 -8.17
N PRO A 166 4.92 15.32 -6.97
CA PRO A 166 4.11 14.56 -6.04
C PRO A 166 3.00 15.47 -5.47
N LYS A 167 1.76 14.99 -5.43
CA LYS A 167 0.78 15.54 -4.49
C LYS A 167 1.04 14.90 -3.14
N ALA A 168 1.52 15.70 -2.19
CA ALA A 168 1.51 15.31 -0.78
C ALA A 168 0.05 15.17 -0.31
N ILE A 169 -0.39 13.96 0.01
CA ILE A 169 -1.70 13.68 0.60
C ILE A 169 -1.50 13.38 2.07
N ARG A 170 -2.02 14.24 2.94
CA ARG A 170 -2.00 13.96 4.38
C ARG A 170 -2.82 12.71 4.67
N ALA A 171 -2.35 11.87 5.57
CA ALA A 171 -3.07 10.69 6.00
C ALA A 171 -2.86 10.40 7.49
N THR A 172 -3.84 9.74 8.09
CA THR A 172 -3.78 9.30 9.48
C THR A 172 -3.71 7.79 9.54
N VAL A 173 -2.78 7.26 10.33
CA VAL A 173 -2.64 5.82 10.56
C VAL A 173 -3.83 5.31 11.36
N ALA A 174 -4.37 4.18 10.93
CA ALA A 174 -5.49 3.47 11.55
C ALA A 174 -5.19 1.97 11.65
N PRO A 175 -5.90 1.23 12.52
CA PRO A 175 -5.75 -0.22 12.62
C PRO A 175 -5.98 -0.93 11.28
N ALA A 176 -5.31 -2.06 11.07
CA ALA A 176 -5.62 -3.01 10.01
C ALA A 176 -6.00 -4.35 10.66
N ALA A 177 -7.25 -4.84 10.56
CA ALA A 177 -8.36 -4.32 9.77
C ALA A 177 -8.91 -2.96 10.25
N TYR A 178 -9.29 -2.11 9.29
CA TYR A 178 -9.84 -0.77 9.55
C TYR A 178 -11.10 -0.78 10.41
N LYS A 179 -12.02 -1.70 10.10
CA LYS A 179 -13.20 -1.94 10.92
C LYS A 179 -12.95 -3.07 11.92
N PRO A 180 -13.52 -3.02 13.13
CA PRO A 180 -13.51 -4.15 14.04
C PRO A 180 -14.08 -5.41 13.36
N ASP A 181 -13.32 -6.50 13.37
CA ASP A 181 -13.79 -7.78 12.82
C ASP A 181 -14.66 -8.50 13.85
N ARG A 182 -15.97 -8.48 13.63
CA ARG A 182 -16.97 -9.15 14.46
C ARG A 182 -17.55 -10.41 13.82
N ARG A 183 -16.96 -10.91 12.72
CA ARG A 183 -17.53 -12.04 11.95
C ARG A 183 -17.58 -13.37 12.71
N ARG A 184 -16.84 -13.48 13.82
CA ARG A 184 -16.81 -14.66 14.70
C ARG A 184 -17.50 -14.44 16.05
N LYS A 185 -18.31 -13.38 16.18
CA LYS A 185 -19.05 -13.13 17.41
C LYS A 185 -20.09 -14.23 17.60
N ASP A 186 -20.22 -14.74 18.82
CA ASP A 186 -21.32 -15.64 19.20
C ASP A 186 -22.65 -14.86 19.08
N LEU A 187 -23.54 -15.37 18.22
CA LEU A 187 -24.84 -14.75 17.96
C LEU A 187 -25.86 -15.05 19.06
N HIS A 188 -25.57 -15.98 19.97
CA HIS A 188 -26.44 -16.31 21.10
C HIS A 188 -26.23 -15.40 22.33
N GLN A 189 -25.24 -14.50 22.29
CA GLN A 189 -24.88 -13.62 23.41
C GLN A 189 -25.24 -12.14 23.15
N VAL A 190 -26.25 -11.87 22.31
CA VAL A 190 -26.68 -10.51 21.93
C VAL A 190 -28.07 -10.22 22.43
#